data_AF-A0A350I2F3-F1
#
_entry.id   AF-A0A350I2F3-F1
#
_cell.length_a   1.000
_cell.length_b   1.000
_cell.length_c   1.000
_cell.angle_alpha   90.00
_cell.angle_beta   90.00
_cell.angle_gamma   90.00
#
_symmetry.space_group_name_H-M   'P 1'
#
loop_
_entity.id
_entity.type
_entity.pdbx_description
1 polymer ?
#
loop_
_entity_poly.entity_id
_entity_poly.type
_entity_poly.pdbx_seq_one_letter_code
_entity_poly.pdbx_strand_id
1 'polypeptide(L)'
;SLCHFHQEPSTFPYELKVRVKLGDESGAAGLIFGSDGSERQYGFYPSNGQLRLTRFDGPSVYSWNILSQVQTPHYRLGDWNTLSVRHEKDRISCFVNGQLVIESKDRALRLGQVGLAKFRDTQADYSNFMFNPTPAEKVPFEPDSDLTQLLAKIQTHLGDNPSSMQALSASIGDQSPDQLQDLAELLERRTDQIRRLALESHRIQIQKQLRTELKQSEPQRNLLRAALLVAKHDYPELNIKAYEDAVNRMAGDIRDYHSTEGGESDLIQSLIDFLFKENGYHGSFSDYENAANSYLNKVIDDREGLPITLSVLFIELADRLGIKHVTGLPLPGHFLVKHQPQGGKVALIDVFNSGKQLTFDEADALALQYQVNNVSSEYMASATKRDIIIRMLSNLRYFTRSNSGLRDSLPYLDLMIAIDEEDAGLRLERATICLRIGRRDMARSDFEWLLERRPEGLQLDRIREALRSL
;
A
#
# COMPACT_ATOMS: atom_id res chain seq x y z
N SER A 1 9.35 5.84 30.91
CA SER A 1 9.83 6.97 31.73
C SER A 1 9.12 8.24 31.33
N LEU A 2 8.63 9.01 32.30
CA LEU A 2 7.99 10.31 32.09
C LEU A 2 8.98 11.42 32.45
N CYS A 3 9.02 12.48 31.65
CA CYS A 3 9.77 13.70 31.93
C CYS A 3 8.77 14.85 31.91
N HIS A 4 8.32 15.26 33.09
CA HIS A 4 7.36 16.35 33.24
C HIS A 4 8.03 17.71 33.08
N PHE A 5 7.33 18.63 32.43
CA PHE A 5 7.73 20.02 32.34
C PHE A 5 7.62 20.69 33.72
N HIS A 6 8.62 21.49 34.08
CA HIS A 6 8.76 22.02 35.45
C HIS A 6 7.69 23.04 35.84
N GLN A 7 6.97 23.61 34.87
CA GLN A 7 5.90 24.57 35.11
C GLN A 7 4.56 23.96 34.72
N GLU A 8 3.64 23.84 35.69
CA GLU A 8 2.28 23.41 35.37
C GLU A 8 1.59 24.41 34.43
N PRO A 9 0.85 23.94 33.41
CA PRO A 9 0.08 24.81 32.54
C PRO A 9 -0.87 25.71 33.34
N SER A 10 -0.52 26.98 33.50
CA SER A 10 -1.36 27.96 34.22
C SER A 10 -2.54 28.47 33.38
N THR A 11 -2.67 28.02 32.14
CA THR A 11 -3.66 28.46 31.15
C THR A 11 -4.24 27.27 30.39
N PHE A 12 -5.58 27.19 30.28
CA PHE A 12 -6.31 26.26 29.43
C PHE A 12 -7.36 27.04 28.62
N PRO A 13 -7.46 26.87 27.28
CA PRO A 13 -6.78 25.88 26.44
C PRO A 13 -5.29 26.15 26.26
N TYR A 14 -4.54 25.13 25.81
CA TYR A 14 -3.13 25.26 25.50
C TYR A 14 -2.72 24.43 24.27
N GLU A 15 -1.55 24.75 23.72
CA GLU A 15 -0.89 23.98 22.66
C GLU A 15 0.49 23.51 23.11
N LEU A 16 0.85 22.27 22.75
CA LEU A 16 2.17 21.68 22.94
C LEU A 16 2.77 21.35 21.60
N LYS A 17 4.10 21.48 21.48
CA LYS A 17 4.84 21.09 20.29
C LYS A 17 6.20 20.50 20.66
N VAL A 18 6.64 19.46 19.98
CA VAL A 18 7.99 18.88 20.13
C VAL A 18 8.46 18.23 18.84
N ARG A 19 9.78 18.17 18.61
CA ARG A 19 10.39 17.29 17.62
C ARG A 19 10.85 16.01 18.30
N VAL A 20 10.51 14.86 17.72
CA VAL A 20 10.88 13.53 18.20
C VAL A 20 11.43 12.68 17.06
N LYS A 21 12.44 11.86 17.35
CA LYS A 21 12.96 10.83 16.45
C LYS A 21 13.08 9.52 17.22
N LEU A 22 12.48 8.45 16.70
CA LEU A 22 12.61 7.10 17.27
C LEU A 22 13.88 6.44 16.73
N GLY A 23 14.63 5.77 17.61
CA GLY A 23 15.73 4.88 17.22
C GLY A 23 15.24 3.54 16.67
N ASP A 24 14.07 3.10 17.14
CA ASP A 24 13.34 1.92 16.66
C ASP A 24 11.83 2.22 16.65
N GLU A 25 11.18 1.95 15.53
CA GLU A 25 9.75 2.17 15.33
C GLU A 25 8.88 1.16 16.10
N SER A 26 9.45 0.05 16.59
CA SER A 26 8.74 -0.89 17.48
C SER A 26 8.43 -0.27 18.85
N GLY A 27 9.16 0.80 19.19
CA GLY A 27 9.01 1.55 20.43
C GLY A 27 7.84 2.55 20.41
N ALA A 28 7.82 3.39 21.45
CA ALA A 28 6.91 4.53 21.53
C ALA A 28 7.53 5.67 22.32
N ALA A 29 7.43 6.88 21.77
CA ALA A 29 7.95 8.09 22.40
C ALA A 29 7.22 9.33 21.87
N GLY A 30 6.74 10.22 22.74
CA GLY A 30 6.01 11.42 22.29
C GLY A 30 5.63 12.37 23.41
N LEU A 31 4.51 13.07 23.22
CA LEU A 31 3.97 14.07 24.15
C LEU A 31 3.06 13.43 25.20
N ILE A 32 3.12 13.93 26.42
CA ILE A 32 2.12 13.68 27.48
C ILE A 32 1.49 15.00 27.93
N PHE A 33 0.21 14.95 28.28
CA PHE A 33 -0.55 16.14 28.67
C PHE A 33 -1.78 15.79 29.51
N GLY A 34 -2.26 16.75 30.30
CA GLY A 34 -3.34 16.52 31.26
C GLY A 34 -2.95 15.48 32.32
N SER A 35 -1.66 15.39 32.65
CA SER A 35 -1.15 14.41 33.60
C SER A 35 -1.38 14.84 35.05
N ASP A 36 -1.76 13.91 35.92
CA ASP A 36 -1.83 14.16 37.37
C ASP A 36 -0.47 14.08 38.09
N GLY A 37 0.62 13.99 37.33
CA GLY A 37 1.98 13.77 37.85
C GLY A 37 2.26 12.30 38.19
N SER A 38 1.32 11.39 37.90
CA SER A 38 1.44 9.96 38.16
C SER A 38 0.93 9.11 36.97
N GLU A 39 -0.09 8.30 37.17
CA GLU A 39 -0.50 7.23 36.25
C GLU A 39 -1.65 7.62 35.32
N ARG A 40 -2.25 8.81 35.52
CA ARG A 40 -3.31 9.32 34.64
C ARG A 40 -2.81 10.45 33.76
N GLN A 41 -2.96 10.28 32.45
CA GLN A 41 -2.51 11.26 31.46
C GLN A 41 -3.07 10.93 30.07
N TYR A 42 -3.05 11.89 29.17
CA TYR A 42 -3.06 11.58 27.74
C TYR A 42 -1.63 11.41 27.22
N GLY A 43 -1.49 10.61 26.18
CA GLY A 43 -0.27 10.55 25.38
C GLY A 43 -0.58 10.57 23.88
N PHE A 44 0.21 11.36 23.16
CA PHE A 44 0.22 11.39 21.70
C PHE A 44 1.62 11.06 21.20
N TYR A 45 1.75 9.92 20.52
CA TYR A 45 3.05 9.35 20.17
C TYR A 45 2.98 8.42 18.95
N PRO A 46 4.05 8.31 18.16
CA PRO A 46 4.25 7.22 17.21
C PRO A 46 4.51 5.88 17.92
N SER A 47 4.00 4.80 17.34
CA SER A 47 4.32 3.42 17.68
C SER A 47 3.98 2.50 16.51
N ASN A 48 4.90 1.61 16.14
CA ASN A 48 4.77 0.71 14.98
C ASN A 48 4.39 1.44 13.68
N GLY A 49 5.01 2.61 13.44
CA GLY A 49 4.74 3.44 12.27
C GLY A 49 3.37 4.12 12.22
N GLN A 50 2.59 4.07 13.31
CA GLN A 50 1.28 4.72 13.41
C GLN A 50 1.27 5.74 14.54
N LEU A 51 0.45 6.78 14.42
CA LEU A 51 0.25 7.76 15.48
C LEU A 51 -0.93 7.37 16.34
N ARG A 52 -0.73 7.40 17.65
CA ARG A 52 -1.73 6.99 18.62
C ARG A 52 -2.01 8.11 19.61
N LEU A 53 -3.29 8.35 19.85
CA LEU A 53 -3.79 9.13 20.98
C LEU A 53 -4.36 8.16 22.01
N THR A 54 -3.77 8.12 23.20
CA THR A 54 -4.17 7.21 24.28
C THR A 54 -4.49 8.01 25.53
N ARG A 55 -5.56 7.62 26.23
CA ARG A 55 -5.81 8.01 27.62
C ARG A 55 -5.34 6.89 28.53
N PHE A 56 -4.42 7.20 29.43
CA PHE A 56 -3.93 6.30 30.46
C PHE A 56 -4.74 6.61 31.73
N ASP A 57 -5.47 5.63 32.25
CA ASP A 57 -6.27 5.76 33.48
C ASP A 57 -5.60 5.03 34.69
N GLY A 58 -4.42 4.44 34.48
CA GLY A 58 -3.66 3.66 35.44
C GLY A 58 -2.36 3.05 34.86
N PRO A 59 -1.65 2.21 35.62
CA PRO A 59 -0.29 1.76 35.29
C PRO A 59 -0.25 0.57 34.34
N SER A 60 -1.36 -0.13 34.19
CA SER A 60 -1.43 -1.38 33.43
C SER A 60 -2.08 -1.17 32.07
N VAL A 61 -1.69 -2.00 31.09
CA VAL A 61 -2.26 -1.98 29.73
C VAL A 61 -3.79 -2.15 29.71
N TYR A 62 -4.38 -2.76 30.73
CA TYR A 62 -5.85 -2.91 30.87
C TYR A 62 -6.57 -1.60 31.21
N SER A 63 -5.82 -0.59 31.68
CA SER A 63 -6.32 0.73 32.01
C SER A 63 -5.99 1.78 30.94
N TRP A 64 -5.51 1.34 29.77
CA TRP A 64 -5.13 2.23 28.67
C TRP A 64 -6.21 2.23 27.59
N ASN A 65 -6.80 3.39 27.36
CA ASN A 65 -7.87 3.59 26.40
C ASN A 65 -7.30 4.27 25.15
N ILE A 66 -7.12 3.50 24.07
CA ILE A 66 -6.71 4.03 22.77
C ILE A 66 -7.90 4.81 22.20
N LEU A 67 -7.83 6.14 22.25
CA LEU A 67 -8.89 7.01 21.77
C LEU A 67 -8.91 7.08 20.24
N SER A 68 -7.73 7.02 19.63
CA SER A 68 -7.57 6.99 18.18
C SER A 68 -6.18 6.47 17.80
N GLN A 69 -6.11 5.82 16.64
CA GLN A 69 -4.87 5.35 16.04
C GLN A 69 -4.98 5.54 14.53
N VAL A 70 -3.99 6.19 13.94
CA VAL A 70 -4.01 6.57 12.53
C VAL A 70 -2.66 6.29 11.88
N GLN A 71 -2.70 5.63 10.73
CA GLN A 71 -1.57 5.60 9.82
C GLN A 71 -1.67 6.81 8.89
N THR A 72 -0.59 7.58 8.79
CA THR A 72 -0.58 8.83 8.01
C THR A 72 0.69 8.93 7.20
N PRO A 73 0.60 9.34 5.92
CA PRO A 73 1.80 9.57 5.09
C PRO A 73 2.60 10.78 5.58
N HIS A 74 2.06 11.57 6.51
CA HIS A 74 2.73 12.73 7.07
C HIS A 74 3.72 12.39 8.17
N TYR A 75 3.71 11.16 8.69
CA TYR A 75 4.71 10.66 9.63
C TYR A 75 5.90 10.06 8.86
N ARG A 76 7.11 10.45 9.22
CA ARG A 76 8.36 10.04 8.56
C ARG A 76 9.04 8.95 9.38
N LEU A 77 9.04 7.71 8.90
CA LEU A 77 9.66 6.58 9.60
C LEU A 77 11.17 6.79 9.75
N GLY A 78 11.71 6.57 10.95
CA GLY A 78 13.14 6.64 11.26
C GLY A 78 13.75 8.05 11.20
N ASP A 79 12.94 9.10 11.09
CA ASP A 79 13.40 10.49 10.95
C ASP A 79 12.72 11.42 11.98
N TRP A 80 13.16 12.68 12.01
CA TRP A 80 12.60 13.71 12.86
C TRP A 80 11.16 14.05 12.46
N ASN A 81 10.26 13.97 13.43
CA ASN A 81 8.86 14.35 13.29
C ASN A 81 8.49 15.42 14.31
N THR A 82 7.69 16.39 13.89
CA THR A 82 7.14 17.43 14.76
C THR A 82 5.74 17.01 15.21
N LEU A 83 5.56 16.70 16.49
CA LEU A 83 4.25 16.44 17.08
C LEU A 83 3.71 17.72 17.71
N SER A 84 2.43 18.02 17.48
CA SER A 84 1.71 19.08 18.19
C SER A 84 0.37 18.57 18.71
N VAL A 85 -0.06 19.08 19.86
CA VAL A 85 -1.38 18.83 20.44
C VAL A 85 -1.98 20.16 20.86
N ARG A 86 -3.17 20.46 20.34
CA ARG A 86 -4.06 21.51 20.87
C ARG A 86 -5.11 20.89 21.76
N HIS A 87 -5.12 21.29 23.02
CA HIS A 87 -6.05 20.80 24.03
C HIS A 87 -7.06 21.88 24.38
N GLU A 88 -8.26 21.75 23.81
CA GLU A 88 -9.36 22.70 23.91
C GLU A 88 -10.47 22.20 24.85
N LYS A 89 -11.42 23.07 25.23
CA LYS A 89 -12.53 22.72 26.15
C LYS A 89 -13.37 21.53 25.66
N ASP A 90 -13.55 21.42 24.36
CA ASP A 90 -14.48 20.47 23.74
C ASP A 90 -13.81 19.47 22.80
N ARG A 91 -12.49 19.59 22.59
CA ARG A 91 -11.74 18.82 21.60
C ARG A 91 -10.24 18.75 21.91
N ILE A 92 -9.65 17.63 21.52
CA ILE A 92 -8.21 17.43 21.43
C ILE A 92 -7.87 17.29 19.94
N SER A 93 -6.97 18.12 19.42
CA SER A 93 -6.50 18.07 18.03
C SER A 93 -5.01 17.76 18.01
N CYS A 94 -4.64 16.65 17.37
CA CYS A 94 -3.24 16.20 17.28
C CYS A 94 -2.72 16.34 15.86
N PHE A 95 -1.50 16.86 15.74
CA PHE A 95 -0.84 17.18 14.49
C PHE A 95 0.50 16.47 14.40
N VAL A 96 0.84 16.01 13.19
CA VAL A 96 2.21 15.58 12.85
C VAL A 96 2.69 16.39 11.66
N ASN A 97 3.90 16.95 11.75
CA ASN A 97 4.52 17.73 10.69
C ASN A 97 3.57 18.82 10.13
N GLY A 98 2.80 19.45 11.02
CA GLY A 98 1.82 20.50 10.71
C GLY A 98 0.48 20.03 10.16
N GLN A 99 0.29 18.73 9.93
CA GLN A 99 -0.96 18.15 9.42
C GLN A 99 -1.82 17.61 10.56
N LEU A 100 -3.10 17.97 10.57
CA LEU A 100 -4.08 17.42 11.52
C LEU A 100 -4.31 15.95 11.22
N VAL A 101 -4.12 15.08 12.22
CA VAL A 101 -4.22 13.63 12.02
C VAL A 101 -5.20 12.94 12.96
N ILE A 102 -5.45 13.52 14.14
CA ILE A 102 -6.44 13.00 15.09
C ILE A 102 -7.24 14.16 15.66
N GLU A 103 -8.56 14.03 15.68
CA GLU A 103 -9.46 14.84 16.49
C GLU A 103 -10.23 13.93 17.45
N SER A 104 -10.26 14.28 18.74
CA SER A 104 -11.00 13.55 19.77
C SER A 104 -11.90 14.50 20.55
N LYS A 105 -13.10 14.04 20.91
CA LYS A 105 -14.05 14.76 21.78
C LYS A 105 -13.95 14.34 23.24
N ASP A 106 -12.96 13.51 23.60
CA ASP A 106 -12.73 13.08 24.98
C ASP A 106 -12.38 14.28 25.88
N ARG A 107 -12.91 14.28 27.10
CA ARG A 107 -12.82 15.42 28.05
C ARG A 107 -12.41 14.99 29.46
N ALA A 108 -11.93 13.75 29.61
CA ALA A 108 -11.70 13.12 30.90
C ALA A 108 -10.63 13.84 31.72
N LEU A 109 -9.56 14.33 31.09
CA LEU A 109 -8.46 15.01 31.75
C LEU A 109 -8.33 16.43 31.18
N ARG A 110 -8.55 17.49 31.99
CA ARG A 110 -8.56 18.88 31.48
C ARG A 110 -7.39 19.72 31.97
N LEU A 111 -6.95 19.50 33.20
CA LEU A 111 -5.85 20.22 33.85
C LEU A 111 -4.84 19.19 34.34
N GLY A 112 -3.56 19.53 34.26
CA GLY A 112 -2.47 18.64 34.65
C GLY A 112 -1.17 18.99 33.98
N GLN A 113 -0.10 18.33 34.42
CA GLN A 113 1.24 18.47 33.90
C GLN A 113 1.33 18.02 32.43
N VAL A 114 2.30 18.60 31.75
CA VAL A 114 2.64 18.30 30.35
C VAL A 114 4.10 17.89 30.28
N GLY A 115 4.50 17.23 29.21
CA GLY A 115 5.89 16.84 29.07
C GLY A 115 6.12 15.81 27.98
N LEU A 116 7.18 15.02 28.17
CA LEU A 116 7.65 14.01 27.24
C LEU A 116 7.57 12.63 27.88
N ALA A 117 7.29 11.62 27.08
CA ALA A 117 7.30 10.23 27.55
C ALA A 117 7.94 9.31 26.54
N LYS A 118 8.79 8.42 27.03
CA LYS A 118 9.23 7.21 26.33
C LYS A 118 8.66 5.98 27.02
N PHE A 119 8.28 4.97 26.25
CA PHE A 119 7.71 3.73 26.77
C PHE A 119 8.72 2.58 26.67
N ARG A 120 8.77 1.73 27.70
CA ARG A 120 9.68 0.57 27.77
C ARG A 120 11.14 0.98 27.48
N ASP A 121 11.85 0.17 26.71
CA ASP A 121 13.26 0.35 26.35
C ASP A 121 13.47 1.17 25.06
N THR A 122 12.45 1.92 24.63
CA THR A 122 12.53 2.76 23.43
C THR A 122 13.69 3.76 23.55
N GLN A 123 14.55 3.79 22.54
CA GLN A 123 15.51 4.88 22.33
C GLN A 123 14.84 5.97 21.49
N ALA A 124 14.86 7.21 21.98
CA ALA A 124 14.25 8.34 21.30
C ALA A 124 15.01 9.63 21.63
N ASP A 125 15.17 10.47 20.62
CA ASP A 125 15.72 11.81 20.73
C ASP A 125 14.61 12.85 20.68
N TYR A 126 14.73 13.89 21.50
CA TYR A 126 13.79 15.01 21.54
C TYR A 126 14.52 16.33 21.31
N SER A 127 13.85 17.26 20.62
CA SER A 127 14.31 18.65 20.51
C SER A 127 13.12 19.62 20.45
N ASN A 128 13.37 20.89 20.80
CA ASN A 128 12.43 22.00 20.65
C ASN A 128 11.03 21.75 21.26
N PHE A 129 10.97 21.33 22.52
CA PHE A 129 9.71 21.29 23.27
C PHE A 129 9.22 22.71 23.55
N MET A 130 7.95 22.99 23.22
CA MET A 130 7.33 24.31 23.36
C MET A 130 5.94 24.19 23.99
N PHE A 131 5.62 25.14 24.88
CA PHE A 131 4.31 25.34 25.50
C PHE A 131 3.71 26.65 24.99
N ASN A 132 2.46 26.62 24.51
CA ASN A 132 1.76 27.73 23.86
C ASN A 132 2.63 28.48 22.82
N PRO A 133 3.11 27.77 21.77
CA PRO A 133 3.78 28.45 20.68
C PRO A 133 2.86 29.54 20.13
N THR A 134 3.37 30.76 19.98
CA THR A 134 2.64 31.83 19.32
C THR A 134 2.30 31.37 17.91
N PRO A 135 1.05 31.51 17.43
CA PRO A 135 0.72 31.18 16.06
C PRO A 135 1.52 32.12 15.17
N ALA A 136 2.62 31.63 14.60
CA ALA A 136 3.08 32.20 13.35
C ALA A 136 1.98 31.85 12.35
N GLU A 137 1.23 32.86 11.90
CA GLU A 137 0.51 32.74 10.63
C GLU A 137 1.54 32.34 9.59
N LYS A 138 1.64 31.03 9.28
CA LYS A 138 2.31 30.60 8.06
C LYS A 138 1.37 30.95 6.92
N VAL A 139 1.43 32.22 6.53
CA VAL A 139 1.20 32.63 5.15
C VAL A 139 1.98 31.64 4.28
N PRO A 140 1.41 31.10 3.19
CA PRO A 140 2.18 30.35 2.22
C PRO A 140 3.43 31.17 1.91
N PHE A 141 4.59 30.67 2.32
CA PHE A 141 5.84 31.34 2.03
C PHE A 141 6.03 31.24 0.51
N GLU A 142 5.63 32.29 -0.20
CA GLU A 142 6.04 32.52 -1.56
C GLU A 142 7.45 33.09 -1.50
N PRO A 143 8.45 32.43 -2.09
CA PRO A 143 9.82 32.92 -2.04
C PRO A 143 9.87 34.27 -2.75
N ASP A 144 10.16 35.32 -1.99
CA ASP A 144 10.60 36.56 -2.61
C ASP A 144 11.93 36.30 -3.35
N SER A 145 12.28 37.18 -4.26
CA SER A 145 13.47 37.11 -5.12
C SER A 145 14.77 36.80 -4.36
N ASP A 146 14.88 37.24 -3.10
CA ASP A 146 16.01 37.00 -2.21
C ASP A 146 16.17 35.53 -1.79
N LEU A 147 15.08 34.79 -1.55
CA LEU A 147 15.17 33.38 -1.15
C LEU A 147 15.44 32.44 -2.32
N THR A 148 15.05 32.85 -3.54
CA THR A 148 15.45 32.15 -4.76
C THR A 148 16.96 32.29 -5.02
N GLN A 149 17.52 33.47 -4.76
CA GLN A 149 18.97 33.68 -4.79
C GLN A 149 19.70 32.91 -3.69
N LEU A 150 19.13 32.86 -2.48
CA LEU A 150 19.69 32.08 -1.37
C LEU A 150 19.72 30.58 -1.71
N LEU A 151 18.65 30.04 -2.30
CA LEU A 151 18.62 28.65 -2.81
C LEU A 151 19.71 28.39 -3.85
N ALA A 152 19.89 29.30 -4.81
CA ALA A 152 20.92 29.15 -5.84
C ALA A 152 22.34 29.14 -5.24
N LYS A 153 22.60 30.01 -4.25
CA LYS A 153 23.87 30.04 -3.49
C LYS A 153 24.08 28.78 -2.66
N ILE A 154 23.05 28.32 -1.96
CA ILE A 154 23.05 27.10 -1.16
C ILE A 154 23.31 25.87 -2.05
N GLN A 155 22.64 25.77 -3.21
CA GLN A 155 22.84 24.70 -4.20
C GLN A 155 24.24 24.66 -4.80
N THR A 156 24.89 25.82 -5.00
CA THR A 156 26.27 25.86 -5.50
C THR A 156 27.28 25.29 -4.51
N HIS A 157 26.95 25.30 -3.21
CA HIS A 157 27.81 24.78 -2.14
C HIS A 157 27.43 23.38 -1.64
N LEU A 158 26.21 22.90 -1.93
CA LEU A 158 25.69 21.58 -1.54
C LEU A 158 25.98 20.43 -2.54
N GLY A 159 26.69 20.69 -3.64
CA GLY A 159 27.13 19.64 -4.57
C GLY A 159 28.18 18.69 -3.97
N ASP A 160 28.66 17.72 -4.77
CA ASP A 160 29.58 16.60 -4.42
C ASP A 160 30.93 16.98 -3.76
N ASN A 161 31.16 18.25 -3.45
CA ASN A 161 32.30 18.70 -2.66
C ASN A 161 31.80 19.34 -1.35
N PRO A 162 32.22 18.83 -0.18
CA PRO A 162 31.91 19.45 1.11
C PRO A 162 32.64 20.78 1.17
N SER A 163 32.01 21.83 0.65
CA SER A 163 32.38 23.19 0.98
C SER A 163 32.21 23.29 2.50
N SER A 164 33.34 23.31 3.23
CA SER A 164 33.38 23.35 4.69
C SER A 164 32.31 24.30 5.22
N MET A 165 31.52 23.88 6.22
CA MET A 165 30.38 24.62 6.80
C MET A 165 30.62 26.14 6.95
N GLN A 166 31.87 26.57 7.11
CA GLN A 166 32.32 27.97 7.06
C GLN A 166 31.99 28.71 5.74
N ALA A 167 32.23 28.11 4.57
CA ALA A 167 31.91 28.71 3.27
C ALA A 167 30.40 28.83 3.05
N LEU A 168 29.63 27.82 3.46
CA LEU A 168 28.17 27.88 3.48
C LEU A 168 27.68 28.98 4.43
N SER A 169 28.22 29.07 5.64
CA SER A 169 27.85 30.13 6.59
C SER A 169 28.17 31.54 6.08
N ALA A 170 29.29 31.71 5.37
CA ALA A 170 29.67 32.99 4.77
C ALA A 170 28.77 33.38 3.60
N SER A 171 28.33 32.42 2.79
CA SER A 171 27.42 32.66 1.66
C SER A 171 25.96 32.89 2.08
N ILE A 172 25.56 32.35 3.24
CA ILE A 172 24.22 32.53 3.82
C ILE A 172 24.09 33.91 4.48
N GLY A 173 25.17 34.50 5.03
CA GLY A 173 25.13 35.84 5.64
C GLY A 173 24.27 35.91 6.91
N ASP A 174 23.67 37.08 7.21
CA ASP A 174 22.84 37.36 8.42
C ASP A 174 21.41 36.77 8.36
N GLN A 175 21.17 35.71 7.59
CA GLN A 175 19.84 35.08 7.54
C GLN A 175 19.48 34.52 8.91
N SER A 176 18.25 34.76 9.36
CA SER A 176 17.83 34.25 10.66
C SER A 176 17.71 32.71 10.61
N PRO A 177 17.97 32.00 11.72
CA PRO A 177 17.73 30.57 11.81
C PRO A 177 16.31 30.17 11.38
N ASP A 178 15.32 31.04 11.62
CA ASP A 178 13.93 30.82 11.21
C ASP A 178 13.76 30.82 9.68
N GLN A 179 14.45 31.72 8.95
CA GLN A 179 14.42 31.76 7.47
C GLN A 179 15.03 30.50 6.86
N LEU A 180 16.12 29.98 7.44
CA LEU A 180 16.73 28.72 6.98
C LEU A 180 15.83 27.51 7.27
N GLN A 181 15.12 27.51 8.40
CA GLN A 181 14.17 26.47 8.75
C GLN A 181 12.95 26.48 7.80
N ASP A 182 12.40 27.65 7.48
CA ASP A 182 11.31 27.79 6.51
C ASP A 182 11.74 27.36 5.11
N LEU A 183 12.99 27.62 4.73
CA LEU A 183 13.55 27.15 3.46
C LEU A 183 13.68 25.62 3.42
N ALA A 184 14.15 25.01 4.50
CA ALA A 184 14.22 23.55 4.61
C ALA A 184 12.83 22.92 4.48
N GLU A 185 11.81 23.47 5.16
CA GLU A 185 10.42 22.99 5.03
C GLU A 185 9.88 23.14 3.60
N LEU A 186 10.17 24.26 2.91
CA LEU A 186 9.78 24.44 1.52
C LEU A 186 10.41 23.39 0.60
N LEU A 187 11.71 23.13 0.78
CA LEU A 187 12.44 22.11 0.00
C LEU A 187 11.87 20.72 0.26
N GLU A 188 11.60 20.35 1.51
CA GLU A 188 10.96 19.08 1.85
C GLU A 188 9.58 18.92 1.16
N ARG A 189 8.75 19.96 1.18
CA ARG A 189 7.45 19.95 0.47
C ARG A 189 7.60 19.74 -1.03
N ARG A 190 8.59 20.40 -1.65
CA ARG A 190 8.91 20.22 -3.08
C ARG A 190 9.43 18.80 -3.36
N THR A 191 10.27 18.25 -2.49
CA THR A 191 10.72 16.85 -2.58
C THR A 191 9.54 15.89 -2.52
N ASP A 192 8.56 16.10 -1.64
CA ASP A 192 7.37 15.25 -1.55
C ASP A 192 6.45 15.39 -2.78
N GLN A 193 6.39 16.57 -3.41
CA GLN A 193 5.72 16.74 -4.71
C GLN A 193 6.45 15.95 -5.80
N ILE A 194 7.78 16.06 -5.88
CA ILE A 194 8.59 15.32 -6.87
C ILE A 194 8.46 13.81 -6.68
N ARG A 195 8.50 13.31 -5.44
CA ARG A 195 8.28 11.88 -5.13
C ARG A 195 6.92 11.38 -5.60
N ARG A 196 5.86 12.18 -5.39
CA ARG A 196 4.51 11.85 -5.89
C ARG A 196 4.45 11.80 -7.41
N LEU A 197 5.06 12.77 -8.08
CA LEU A 197 5.16 12.79 -9.55
C LEU A 197 5.99 11.60 -10.07
N ALA A 198 7.06 11.23 -9.39
CA ALA A 198 7.87 10.07 -9.73
C ALA A 198 7.07 8.77 -9.61
N LEU A 199 6.28 8.60 -8.54
CA LEU A 199 5.40 7.44 -8.35
C LEU A 199 4.30 7.40 -9.41
N GLU A 200 3.68 8.54 -9.74
CA GLU A 200 2.66 8.61 -10.78
C GLU A 200 3.24 8.30 -12.17
N SER A 201 4.41 8.85 -12.48
CA SER A 201 5.15 8.54 -13.71
C SER A 201 5.49 7.05 -13.80
N HIS A 202 5.98 6.47 -12.71
CA HIS A 202 6.25 5.03 -12.59
C HIS A 202 5.00 4.20 -12.89
N ARG A 203 3.86 4.50 -12.25
CA ARG A 203 2.60 3.77 -12.47
C ARG A 203 2.13 3.86 -13.92
N ILE A 204 2.23 5.03 -14.55
CA ILE A 204 1.93 5.22 -15.99
C ILE A 204 2.85 4.36 -16.86
N GLN A 205 4.14 4.26 -16.53
CA GLN A 205 5.07 3.39 -17.26
C GLN A 205 4.71 1.91 -17.12
N ILE A 206 4.36 1.47 -15.90
CA ILE A 206 3.92 0.08 -15.66
C ILE A 206 2.62 -0.24 -16.38
N GLN A 207 1.64 0.68 -16.40
CA GLN A 207 0.42 0.53 -17.19
C GLN A 207 0.73 0.28 -18.69
N LYS A 208 1.65 1.07 -19.27
CA LYS A 208 2.08 0.89 -20.67
C LYS A 208 2.77 -0.46 -20.89
N GLN A 209 3.65 -0.87 -19.99
CA GLN A 209 4.36 -2.14 -20.09
C GLN A 209 3.40 -3.33 -19.97
N LEU A 210 2.49 -3.31 -18.99
CA LEU A 210 1.50 -4.35 -18.78
C LEU A 210 0.54 -4.47 -19.97
N ARG A 211 0.09 -3.34 -20.51
CA ARG A 211 -0.73 -3.32 -21.73
C ARG A 211 0.00 -3.93 -22.92
N THR A 212 1.27 -3.58 -23.13
CA THR A 212 2.08 -4.14 -24.22
C THR A 212 2.26 -5.65 -24.06
N GLU A 213 2.51 -6.13 -22.84
CA GLU A 213 2.62 -7.56 -22.54
C GLU A 213 1.31 -8.30 -22.86
N LEU A 214 0.18 -7.78 -22.38
CA LEU A 214 -1.12 -8.41 -22.56
C LEU A 214 -1.71 -8.27 -23.98
N LYS A 215 -1.17 -7.39 -24.82
CA LYS A 215 -1.54 -7.29 -26.25
C LYS A 215 -0.95 -8.40 -27.12
N GLN A 216 0.05 -9.11 -26.63
CA GLN A 216 0.63 -10.24 -27.36
C GLN A 216 -0.41 -11.37 -27.52
N SER A 217 -0.20 -12.22 -28.51
CA SER A 217 -1.01 -13.44 -28.71
C SER A 217 -0.92 -14.36 -27.49
N GLU A 218 -1.98 -15.13 -27.17
CA GLU A 218 -2.00 -16.01 -25.98
C GLU A 218 -0.74 -16.90 -25.83
N PRO A 219 -0.21 -17.53 -26.91
CA PRO A 219 0.98 -18.36 -26.79
C PRO A 219 2.25 -17.56 -26.44
N GLN A 220 2.38 -16.33 -26.95
CA GLN A 220 3.58 -15.50 -26.77
C GLN A 220 3.54 -14.66 -25.48
N ARG A 221 2.33 -14.35 -24.99
CA ARG A 221 2.13 -13.52 -23.81
C ARG A 221 2.77 -14.16 -22.59
N ASN A 222 3.62 -13.43 -21.89
CA ASN A 222 4.31 -13.90 -20.70
C ASN A 222 3.49 -13.58 -19.44
N LEU A 223 2.82 -14.58 -18.87
CA LEU A 223 1.95 -14.39 -17.71
C LEU A 223 2.78 -14.13 -16.44
N LEU A 224 3.93 -14.78 -16.26
CA LEU A 224 4.89 -14.48 -15.17
C LEU A 224 5.26 -12.99 -15.18
N ARG A 225 5.66 -12.47 -16.34
CA ARG A 225 6.07 -11.06 -16.50
C ARG A 225 4.90 -10.11 -16.24
N ALA A 226 3.71 -10.41 -16.76
CA ALA A 226 2.53 -9.61 -16.51
C ALA A 226 2.17 -9.56 -15.01
N ALA A 227 2.23 -10.69 -14.32
CA ALA A 227 1.98 -10.77 -12.88
C ALA A 227 3.06 -10.02 -12.05
N LEU A 228 4.33 -10.07 -12.48
CA LEU A 228 5.40 -9.29 -11.85
C LEU A 228 5.30 -7.79 -12.15
N LEU A 229 4.74 -7.38 -13.30
CA LEU A 229 4.43 -5.97 -13.59
C LEU A 229 3.32 -5.45 -12.67
N VAL A 230 2.32 -6.27 -12.34
CA VAL A 230 1.31 -5.93 -11.32
C VAL A 230 1.96 -5.68 -9.97
N ALA A 231 2.94 -6.50 -9.56
CA ALA A 231 3.70 -6.23 -8.34
C ALA A 231 4.56 -4.97 -8.43
N LYS A 232 5.30 -4.80 -9.54
CA LYS A 232 6.18 -3.64 -9.75
C LYS A 232 5.41 -2.32 -9.71
N HIS A 233 4.11 -2.32 -10.00
CA HIS A 233 3.26 -1.15 -9.88
C HIS A 233 3.29 -0.50 -8.49
N ASP A 234 3.36 -1.32 -7.42
CA ASP A 234 3.42 -0.84 -6.03
C ASP A 234 4.80 -1.02 -5.37
N TYR A 235 5.68 -1.80 -5.99
CA TYR A 235 7.08 -1.97 -5.57
C TYR A 235 8.03 -1.47 -6.69
N PRO A 236 8.31 -0.14 -6.79
CA PRO A 236 9.12 0.42 -7.88
C PRO A 236 10.50 -0.19 -8.03
N GLU A 237 11.13 -0.56 -6.92
CA GLU A 237 12.45 -1.20 -6.82
C GLU A 237 12.47 -2.68 -7.24
N LEU A 238 11.31 -3.31 -7.47
CA LEU A 238 11.22 -4.73 -7.81
C LEU A 238 12.03 -5.06 -9.07
N ASN A 239 12.95 -6.01 -8.97
CA ASN A 239 13.73 -6.51 -10.10
C ASN A 239 13.02 -7.70 -10.76
N ILE A 240 12.21 -7.43 -11.79
CA ILE A 240 11.46 -8.46 -12.53
C ILE A 240 12.38 -9.59 -13.03
N LYS A 241 13.56 -9.25 -13.55
CA LYS A 241 14.49 -10.23 -14.11
C LYS A 241 14.97 -11.23 -13.05
N ALA A 242 15.19 -10.78 -11.82
CA ALA A 242 15.61 -11.66 -10.73
C ALA A 242 14.55 -12.73 -10.41
N TYR A 243 13.26 -12.38 -10.44
CA TYR A 243 12.16 -13.33 -10.25
C TYR A 243 11.95 -14.24 -11.46
N GLU A 244 12.07 -13.71 -12.69
CA GLU A 244 12.08 -14.54 -13.90
C GLU A 244 13.19 -15.60 -13.84
N ASP A 245 14.39 -15.21 -13.41
CA ASP A 245 15.52 -16.13 -13.24
C ASP A 245 15.31 -17.11 -12.07
N ALA A 246 14.64 -16.69 -11.00
CA ALA A 246 14.27 -17.58 -9.90
C ALA A 246 13.32 -18.70 -10.35
N VAL A 247 12.26 -18.37 -11.09
CA VAL A 247 11.32 -19.37 -11.64
C VAL A 247 12.02 -20.29 -12.65
N ASN A 248 12.95 -19.77 -13.45
CA ASN A 248 13.77 -20.59 -14.35
C ASN A 248 14.67 -21.58 -13.59
N ARG A 249 15.26 -21.15 -12.46
CA ARG A 249 16.05 -22.05 -11.58
C ARG A 249 15.18 -23.14 -10.98
N MET A 250 14.01 -22.80 -10.43
CA MET A 250 13.06 -23.80 -9.91
C MET A 250 12.70 -24.85 -10.98
N ALA A 251 12.42 -24.42 -12.21
CA ALA A 251 12.16 -25.36 -13.31
C ALA A 251 13.39 -26.22 -13.67
N GLY A 252 14.61 -25.69 -13.52
CA GLY A 252 15.85 -26.46 -13.65
C GLY A 252 15.98 -27.52 -12.56
N ASP A 253 15.81 -27.12 -11.30
CA ASP A 253 15.86 -28.01 -10.14
C ASP A 253 14.85 -29.15 -10.29
N ILE A 254 13.61 -28.87 -10.71
CA ILE A 254 12.60 -29.91 -10.94
C ILE A 254 13.04 -30.92 -12.01
N ARG A 255 13.68 -30.48 -13.10
CA ARG A 255 14.18 -31.38 -14.16
C ARG A 255 15.35 -32.24 -13.69
N ASP A 256 16.20 -31.71 -12.82
CA ASP A 256 17.41 -32.40 -12.37
C ASP A 256 17.12 -33.45 -11.29
N TYR A 257 16.14 -33.20 -10.41
CA TYR A 257 15.81 -34.07 -9.28
C TYR A 257 14.72 -35.11 -9.57
N HIS A 258 13.81 -34.85 -10.52
CA HIS A 258 12.71 -35.75 -10.82
C HIS A 258 12.87 -36.40 -12.20
N SER A 259 12.69 -37.73 -12.26
CA SER A 259 12.83 -38.48 -13.51
C SER A 259 11.80 -37.99 -14.55
N THR A 260 12.30 -37.43 -15.65
CA THR A 260 11.50 -37.06 -16.83
C THR A 260 11.26 -38.25 -17.76
N GLU A 261 11.64 -39.48 -17.37
CA GLU A 261 11.34 -40.69 -18.14
C GLU A 261 9.84 -41.02 -18.12
N GLY A 262 9.14 -40.49 -17.11
CA GLY A 262 7.69 -40.49 -17.01
C GLY A 262 7.01 -39.48 -17.94
N GLY A 263 5.76 -39.76 -18.33
CA GLY A 263 4.97 -38.86 -19.18
C GLY A 263 4.59 -37.55 -18.47
N GLU A 264 3.74 -36.72 -19.10
CA GLU A 264 3.29 -35.43 -18.52
C GLU A 264 2.70 -35.56 -17.11
N SER A 265 2.06 -36.70 -16.78
CA SER A 265 1.51 -36.98 -15.45
C SER A 265 2.58 -37.06 -14.36
N ASP A 266 3.73 -37.65 -14.65
CA ASP A 266 4.82 -37.80 -13.68
C ASP A 266 5.52 -36.46 -13.45
N LEU A 267 5.65 -35.63 -14.50
CA LEU A 267 6.11 -34.25 -14.38
C LEU A 267 5.16 -33.36 -13.58
N ILE A 268 3.84 -33.50 -13.77
CA ILE A 268 2.84 -32.79 -12.93
C ILE A 268 2.99 -33.20 -11.47
N GLN A 269 3.14 -34.50 -11.18
CA GLN A 269 3.33 -34.96 -9.81
C GLN A 269 4.64 -34.45 -9.20
N SER A 270 5.71 -34.41 -9.99
CA SER A 270 7.01 -33.85 -9.60
C SER A 270 6.92 -32.36 -9.28
N LEU A 271 6.19 -31.59 -10.08
CA LEU A 271 5.91 -30.18 -9.83
C LEU A 271 5.10 -29.97 -8.54
N ILE A 272 4.09 -30.80 -8.29
CA ILE A 272 3.30 -30.79 -7.04
C ILE A 272 4.21 -31.06 -5.84
N ASP A 273 5.04 -32.10 -5.91
CA ASP A 273 5.92 -32.50 -4.81
C ASP A 273 6.98 -31.43 -4.53
N PHE A 274 7.62 -30.91 -5.57
CA PHE A 274 8.58 -29.81 -5.45
C PHE A 274 7.98 -28.58 -4.76
N LEU A 275 6.80 -28.13 -5.20
CA LEU A 275 6.17 -26.92 -4.62
C LEU A 275 5.68 -27.18 -3.20
N PHE A 276 4.83 -28.19 -3.00
CA PHE A 276 4.02 -28.28 -1.79
C PHE A 276 4.64 -29.17 -0.71
N LYS A 277 5.53 -30.11 -1.06
CA LYS A 277 6.19 -30.99 -0.08
C LYS A 277 7.60 -30.53 0.24
N GLU A 278 8.39 -30.18 -0.78
CA GLU A 278 9.82 -29.90 -0.62
C GLU A 278 10.10 -28.41 -0.32
N ASN A 279 9.40 -27.51 -1.02
CA ASN A 279 9.58 -26.07 -0.85
C ASN A 279 8.53 -25.44 0.07
N GLY A 280 7.48 -26.15 0.48
CA GLY A 280 6.53 -25.67 1.47
C GLY A 280 5.65 -24.51 1.00
N TYR A 281 5.38 -24.42 -0.31
CA TYR A 281 4.34 -23.53 -0.80
C TYR A 281 2.98 -23.93 -0.21
N HIS A 282 2.14 -22.97 0.15
CA HIS A 282 0.80 -23.26 0.65
C HIS A 282 -0.20 -22.11 0.43
N GLY A 283 -1.49 -22.44 0.54
CA GLY A 283 -2.57 -21.46 0.56
C GLY A 283 -2.56 -20.62 1.83
N SER A 284 -2.92 -19.33 1.72
CA SER A 284 -3.16 -18.47 2.88
C SER A 284 -4.57 -18.63 3.44
N PHE A 285 -4.71 -19.33 4.58
CA PHE A 285 -6.02 -19.57 5.19
C PHE A 285 -6.39 -18.51 6.25
N SER A 286 -5.43 -18.09 7.08
CA SER A 286 -5.67 -17.16 8.20
C SER A 286 -5.62 -15.70 7.79
N ASP A 287 -4.88 -15.36 6.73
CA ASP A 287 -4.68 -13.99 6.26
C ASP A 287 -5.07 -13.85 4.78
N TYR A 288 -6.16 -14.54 4.41
CA TYR A 288 -6.63 -14.66 3.01
C TYR A 288 -6.83 -13.29 2.34
N GLU A 289 -7.32 -12.29 3.07
CA GLU A 289 -7.59 -10.95 2.53
C GLU A 289 -6.38 -10.01 2.53
N ASN A 290 -5.17 -10.52 2.81
CA ASN A 290 -3.96 -9.72 2.68
C ASN A 290 -3.60 -9.50 1.22
N ALA A 291 -3.47 -8.23 0.81
CA ALA A 291 -3.08 -7.85 -0.55
C ALA A 291 -1.72 -8.45 -0.97
N ALA A 292 -0.81 -8.71 -0.01
CA ALA A 292 0.46 -9.38 -0.26
C ALA A 292 0.28 -10.72 -1.01
N ASN A 293 -0.74 -11.50 -0.64
CA ASN A 293 -1.02 -12.82 -1.22
C ASN A 293 -1.50 -12.77 -2.69
N SER A 294 -1.82 -11.57 -3.19
CA SER A 294 -2.18 -11.32 -4.59
C SER A 294 -0.99 -10.89 -5.46
N TYR A 295 0.20 -10.65 -4.89
CA TYR A 295 1.39 -10.30 -5.67
C TYR A 295 2.32 -11.50 -5.86
N LEU A 296 2.69 -11.79 -7.12
CA LEU A 296 3.49 -12.97 -7.43
C LEU A 296 4.90 -12.95 -6.83
N ASN A 297 5.53 -11.78 -6.68
CA ASN A 297 6.83 -11.68 -6.03
C ASN A 297 6.74 -12.11 -4.56
N LYS A 298 5.68 -11.72 -3.85
CA LYS A 298 5.43 -12.11 -2.47
C LYS A 298 5.13 -13.60 -2.35
N VAL A 299 4.34 -14.17 -3.27
CA VAL A 299 4.14 -15.63 -3.29
C VAL A 299 5.45 -16.39 -3.48
N ILE A 300 6.35 -15.90 -4.33
CA ILE A 300 7.65 -16.54 -4.53
C ILE A 300 8.53 -16.44 -3.28
N ASP A 301 8.56 -15.28 -2.62
CA ASP A 301 9.41 -15.01 -1.45
C ASP A 301 8.88 -15.68 -0.18
N ASP A 302 7.60 -15.50 0.10
CA ASP A 302 6.92 -15.91 1.34
C ASP A 302 6.40 -17.35 1.25
N ARG A 303 6.31 -17.90 0.02
CA ARG A 303 5.77 -19.24 -0.30
C ARG A 303 4.31 -19.42 0.11
N GLU A 304 3.59 -18.31 0.28
CA GLU A 304 2.20 -18.28 0.66
C GLU A 304 1.41 -17.47 -0.37
N GLY A 305 0.21 -17.93 -0.75
CA GLY A 305 -0.59 -17.22 -1.74
C GLY A 305 -2.06 -17.60 -1.79
N LEU A 306 -2.75 -16.93 -2.71
CA LEU A 306 -4.14 -17.20 -3.06
C LEU A 306 -4.24 -18.33 -4.07
N PRO A 307 -5.43 -18.94 -4.25
CA PRO A 307 -5.62 -19.96 -5.27
C PRO A 307 -5.12 -19.51 -6.65
N ILE A 308 -5.44 -18.27 -7.04
CA ILE A 308 -5.04 -17.72 -8.34
C ILE A 308 -3.53 -17.45 -8.46
N THR A 309 -2.86 -16.97 -7.42
CA THR A 309 -1.44 -16.60 -7.50
C THR A 309 -0.52 -17.82 -7.42
N LEU A 310 -0.87 -18.82 -6.61
CA LEU A 310 -0.24 -20.15 -6.65
C LEU A 310 -0.46 -20.82 -8.01
N SER A 311 -1.64 -20.65 -8.62
CA SER A 311 -1.92 -21.20 -9.96
C SER A 311 -1.06 -20.55 -11.03
N VAL A 312 -0.79 -19.24 -10.94
CA VAL A 312 0.15 -18.56 -11.86
C VAL A 312 1.53 -19.19 -11.78
N LEU A 313 2.09 -19.37 -10.57
CA LEU A 313 3.40 -19.99 -10.41
C LEU A 313 3.41 -21.42 -10.97
N PHE A 314 2.38 -22.21 -10.68
CA PHE A 314 2.24 -23.57 -11.18
C PHE A 314 2.20 -23.64 -12.71
N ILE A 315 1.34 -22.82 -13.35
CA ILE A 315 1.20 -22.75 -14.81
C ILE A 315 2.53 -22.35 -15.47
N GLU A 316 3.23 -21.37 -14.90
CA GLU A 316 4.50 -20.88 -15.43
C GLU A 316 5.66 -21.86 -15.27
N LEU A 317 5.66 -22.66 -14.20
CA LEU A 317 6.60 -23.77 -14.05
C LEU A 317 6.28 -24.92 -15.00
N ALA A 318 5.00 -25.29 -15.14
CA ALA A 318 4.57 -26.33 -16.06
C ALA A 318 4.96 -26.02 -17.51
N ASP A 319 4.78 -24.77 -17.95
CA ASP A 319 5.20 -24.30 -19.28
C ASP A 319 6.72 -24.44 -19.48
N ARG A 320 7.53 -24.05 -18.48
CA ARG A 320 9.00 -24.20 -18.50
C ARG A 320 9.46 -25.65 -18.46
N LEU A 321 8.68 -26.54 -17.87
CA LEU A 321 8.90 -27.98 -17.89
C LEU A 321 8.45 -28.64 -19.20
N GLY A 322 7.84 -27.87 -20.11
CA GLY A 322 7.36 -28.37 -21.41
C GLY A 322 6.03 -29.13 -21.32
N ILE A 323 5.32 -29.04 -20.19
CA ILE A 323 4.01 -29.67 -20.00
C ILE A 323 2.97 -28.85 -20.76
N LYS A 324 2.32 -29.46 -21.75
CA LYS A 324 1.37 -28.76 -22.62
C LYS A 324 -0.01 -28.70 -21.98
N HIS A 325 -0.80 -27.70 -22.40
CA HIS A 325 -2.22 -27.58 -22.06
C HIS A 325 -2.52 -27.51 -20.55
N VAL A 326 -1.66 -26.82 -19.79
CA VAL A 326 -1.91 -26.45 -18.39
C VAL A 326 -2.47 -25.03 -18.36
N THR A 327 -3.70 -24.88 -17.91
CA THR A 327 -4.43 -23.60 -17.89
C THR A 327 -5.10 -23.35 -16.55
N GLY A 328 -5.49 -22.10 -16.30
CA GLY A 328 -6.32 -21.77 -15.14
C GLY A 328 -7.78 -22.10 -15.38
N LEU A 329 -8.48 -22.61 -14.37
CA LEU A 329 -9.92 -22.82 -14.36
C LEU A 329 -10.55 -21.92 -13.28
N PRO A 330 -11.24 -20.84 -13.68
CA PRO A 330 -11.91 -19.98 -12.71
C PRO A 330 -13.08 -20.72 -12.07
N LEU A 331 -13.21 -20.65 -10.74
CA LEU A 331 -14.41 -21.07 -10.01
C LEU A 331 -14.95 -19.91 -9.18
N PRO A 332 -16.25 -19.87 -8.84
CA PRO A 332 -16.75 -18.94 -7.83
C PRO A 332 -16.00 -19.13 -6.51
N GLY A 333 -15.43 -18.04 -5.98
CA GLY A 333 -14.67 -18.04 -4.72
C GLY A 333 -13.33 -18.77 -4.73
N HIS A 334 -13.01 -19.55 -5.79
CA HIS A 334 -11.79 -20.35 -5.87
C HIS A 334 -11.11 -20.26 -7.25
N PHE A 335 -9.95 -20.89 -7.41
CA PHE A 335 -9.27 -20.98 -8.70
C PHE A 335 -8.45 -22.28 -8.76
N LEU A 336 -8.62 -23.06 -9.82
CA LEU A 336 -7.92 -24.33 -10.00
C LEU A 336 -6.96 -24.26 -11.20
N VAL A 337 -6.04 -25.21 -11.23
CA VAL A 337 -5.28 -25.53 -12.45
C VAL A 337 -5.98 -26.69 -13.17
N LYS A 338 -6.09 -26.60 -14.49
CA LYS A 338 -6.59 -27.65 -15.37
C LYS A 338 -5.47 -28.11 -16.28
N HIS A 339 -5.20 -29.42 -16.30
CA HIS A 339 -4.31 -30.05 -17.28
C HIS A 339 -5.15 -30.92 -18.23
N GLN A 340 -4.99 -30.68 -19.53
CA GLN A 340 -5.71 -31.40 -20.58
C GLN A 340 -4.73 -32.01 -21.59
N PRO A 341 -4.13 -33.17 -21.28
CA PRO A 341 -3.19 -33.85 -22.17
C PRO A 341 -3.87 -34.27 -23.48
N GLN A 342 -3.12 -34.30 -24.58
CA GLN A 342 -3.64 -34.71 -25.89
C GLN A 342 -4.06 -36.19 -25.86
N GLY A 343 -5.37 -36.46 -25.96
CA GLY A 343 -5.92 -37.81 -25.92
C GLY A 343 -5.96 -38.47 -24.54
N GLY A 344 -5.67 -37.71 -23.47
CA GLY A 344 -5.76 -38.19 -22.09
C GLY A 344 -6.96 -37.63 -21.32
N LYS A 345 -7.11 -38.06 -20.07
CA LYS A 345 -8.16 -37.57 -19.17
C LYS A 345 -7.79 -36.21 -18.61
N VAL A 346 -8.76 -35.30 -18.53
CA VAL A 346 -8.59 -33.99 -17.88
C VAL A 346 -8.34 -34.19 -16.38
N ALA A 347 -7.35 -33.46 -15.85
CA ALA A 347 -7.06 -33.38 -14.43
C ALA A 347 -7.33 -31.95 -13.91
N LEU A 348 -8.03 -31.85 -12.78
CA LEU A 348 -8.17 -30.61 -12.02
C LEU A 348 -7.26 -30.68 -10.79
N ILE A 349 -6.49 -29.62 -10.55
CA ILE A 349 -5.47 -29.56 -9.51
C ILE A 349 -5.73 -28.32 -8.65
N ASP A 350 -5.97 -28.55 -7.36
CA ASP A 350 -6.13 -27.52 -6.37
C ASP A 350 -4.79 -27.19 -5.71
N VAL A 351 -4.09 -26.23 -6.30
CA VAL A 351 -2.80 -25.73 -5.81
C VAL A 351 -2.89 -24.97 -4.49
N PHE A 352 -4.08 -24.50 -4.11
CA PHE A 352 -4.29 -23.87 -2.80
C PHE A 352 -4.30 -24.93 -1.69
N ASN A 353 -4.89 -26.09 -1.98
CA ASN A 353 -4.89 -27.26 -1.11
C ASN A 353 -3.77 -28.25 -1.47
N SER A 354 -2.55 -27.74 -1.59
CA SER A 354 -1.31 -28.53 -1.75
C SER A 354 -1.28 -29.46 -2.98
N GLY A 355 -1.90 -29.04 -4.08
CA GLY A 355 -1.92 -29.79 -5.34
C GLY A 355 -2.91 -30.97 -5.34
N LYS A 356 -3.92 -30.96 -4.46
CA LYS A 356 -4.95 -32.01 -4.43
C LYS A 356 -5.63 -32.13 -5.80
N GLN A 357 -5.65 -33.34 -6.35
CA GLN A 357 -6.41 -33.62 -7.57
C GLN A 357 -7.89 -33.74 -7.25
N LEU A 358 -8.74 -33.11 -8.07
CA LEU A 358 -10.18 -33.08 -7.90
C LEU A 358 -10.91 -33.68 -9.10
N THR A 359 -12.06 -34.28 -8.84
CA THR A 359 -13.06 -34.54 -9.88
C THR A 359 -13.86 -33.26 -10.21
N PHE A 360 -14.58 -33.25 -11.33
CA PHE A 360 -15.50 -32.15 -11.64
C PHE A 360 -16.60 -32.00 -10.58
N ASP A 361 -17.13 -33.11 -10.06
CA ASP A 361 -18.13 -33.08 -8.98
C ASP A 361 -17.58 -32.44 -7.70
N GLU A 362 -16.33 -32.73 -7.33
CA GLU A 362 -15.67 -32.10 -6.19
C GLU A 362 -15.43 -30.60 -6.43
N ALA A 363 -15.03 -30.21 -7.65
CA ALA A 363 -14.86 -28.81 -8.01
C ALA A 363 -16.18 -28.03 -8.01
N ASP A 364 -17.27 -28.64 -8.47
CA ASP A 364 -18.62 -28.06 -8.43
C ASP A 364 -19.11 -27.91 -6.98
N ALA A 365 -18.82 -28.89 -6.13
CA ALA A 365 -19.12 -28.83 -4.70
C ALA A 365 -18.37 -27.69 -3.98
N LEU A 366 -17.13 -27.38 -4.37
CA LEU A 366 -16.41 -26.21 -3.86
C LEU A 366 -17.10 -24.90 -4.26
N ALA A 367 -17.57 -24.80 -5.50
CA ALA A 367 -18.25 -23.59 -5.99
C ALA A 367 -19.59 -23.34 -5.26
N LEU A 368 -20.30 -24.39 -4.87
CA LEU A 368 -21.55 -24.29 -4.11
C LEU A 368 -21.36 -23.64 -2.72
N GLN A 369 -20.17 -23.76 -2.12
CA GLN A 369 -19.86 -23.11 -0.83
C GLN A 369 -19.92 -21.58 -0.92
N TYR A 370 -19.76 -21.03 -2.13
CA TYR A 370 -19.86 -19.60 -2.42
C TYR A 370 -21.24 -19.17 -2.90
N GLN A 371 -22.28 -19.96 -2.61
CA GLN A 371 -23.70 -19.67 -2.88
C GLN A 371 -24.04 -19.44 -4.36
N VAL A 372 -23.23 -19.98 -5.27
CA VAL A 372 -23.52 -19.96 -6.71
C VAL A 372 -24.12 -21.31 -7.11
N ASN A 373 -25.42 -21.33 -7.36
CA ASN A 373 -26.13 -22.53 -7.83
C ASN A 373 -25.87 -22.76 -9.33
N ASN A 374 -25.92 -24.03 -9.76
CA ASN A 374 -25.77 -24.46 -11.16
C ASN A 374 -24.41 -24.20 -11.82
N VAL A 375 -23.32 -24.31 -11.05
CA VAL A 375 -21.96 -24.34 -11.62
C VAL A 375 -21.69 -25.73 -12.19
N SER A 376 -21.15 -25.78 -13.41
CA SER A 376 -20.62 -27.01 -14.00
C SER A 376 -19.24 -26.73 -14.57
N SER A 377 -18.24 -27.03 -13.75
CA SER A 377 -16.82 -26.80 -14.02
C SER A 377 -16.30 -27.54 -15.25
N GLU A 378 -16.97 -28.62 -15.65
CA GLU A 378 -16.69 -29.36 -16.90
C GLU A 378 -16.89 -28.50 -18.15
N TYR A 379 -17.92 -27.65 -18.16
CA TYR A 379 -18.25 -26.78 -19.29
C TYR A 379 -17.68 -25.36 -19.18
N MET A 380 -16.99 -25.05 -18.08
CA MET A 380 -16.37 -23.73 -17.90
C MET A 380 -15.15 -23.58 -18.82
N ALA A 381 -15.05 -22.41 -19.44
CA ALA A 381 -13.88 -22.04 -20.23
C ALA A 381 -12.66 -21.84 -19.31
N SER A 382 -11.48 -22.28 -19.77
CA SER A 382 -10.22 -21.93 -19.13
C SER A 382 -10.00 -20.42 -19.19
N ALA A 383 -9.45 -19.86 -18.11
CA ALA A 383 -9.09 -18.45 -18.05
C ALA A 383 -7.95 -18.15 -19.03
N THR A 384 -8.10 -17.09 -19.81
CA THR A 384 -6.98 -16.54 -20.58
C THR A 384 -5.97 -15.90 -19.63
N LYS A 385 -4.73 -15.69 -20.09
CA LYS A 385 -3.72 -14.98 -19.30
C LYS A 385 -4.17 -13.56 -18.92
N ARG A 386 -4.99 -12.91 -19.77
CA ARG A 386 -5.59 -11.59 -19.47
C ARG A 386 -6.60 -11.69 -18.34
N ASP A 387 -7.48 -12.70 -18.36
CA ASP A 387 -8.49 -12.91 -17.31
C ASP A 387 -7.83 -13.14 -15.94
N ILE A 388 -6.73 -13.90 -15.92
CA ILE A 388 -5.96 -14.14 -14.70
C ILE A 388 -5.45 -12.82 -14.11
N ILE A 389 -4.84 -11.96 -14.92
CA ILE A 389 -4.32 -10.66 -14.45
C ILE A 389 -5.45 -9.73 -14.00
N ILE A 390 -6.57 -9.66 -14.73
CA ILE A 390 -7.73 -8.86 -14.33
C ILE A 390 -8.29 -9.34 -12.99
N ARG A 391 -8.34 -10.66 -12.77
CA ARG A 391 -8.82 -11.24 -11.52
C ARG A 391 -7.84 -11.01 -10.35
N MET A 392 -6.53 -11.06 -10.59
CA MET A 392 -5.52 -10.64 -9.60
C MET A 392 -5.68 -9.16 -9.21
N LEU A 393 -5.88 -8.27 -10.20
CA LEU A 393 -6.15 -6.85 -9.93
C LEU A 393 -7.46 -6.63 -9.19
N SER A 394 -8.48 -7.45 -9.48
CA SER A 394 -9.76 -7.40 -8.77
C SER A 394 -9.62 -7.78 -7.30
N ASN A 395 -8.82 -8.81 -7.00
CA ASN A 395 -8.46 -9.19 -5.63
C ASN A 395 -7.71 -8.05 -4.92
N LEU A 396 -6.63 -7.53 -5.52
CA LEU A 396 -5.87 -6.40 -4.95
C LEU A 396 -6.75 -5.18 -4.67
N ARG A 397 -7.63 -4.85 -5.60
CA ARG A 397 -8.58 -3.73 -5.46
C ARG A 397 -9.56 -3.98 -4.33
N TYR A 398 -10.12 -5.19 -4.23
CA TYR A 398 -11.07 -5.54 -3.19
C TYR A 398 -10.42 -5.47 -1.80
N PHE A 399 -9.29 -6.14 -1.61
CA PHE A 399 -8.56 -6.16 -0.34
C PHE A 399 -8.06 -4.78 0.06
N THR A 400 -7.47 -4.02 -0.87
CA THR A 400 -6.99 -2.65 -0.59
C THR A 400 -8.15 -1.72 -0.25
N ARG A 401 -9.29 -1.85 -0.92
CA ARG A 401 -10.47 -1.04 -0.63
C ARG A 401 -11.02 -1.33 0.77
N SER A 402 -11.04 -2.59 1.19
CA SER A 402 -11.48 -2.99 2.52
C SER A 402 -10.53 -2.47 3.62
N ASN A 403 -9.22 -2.52 3.37
CA ASN A 403 -8.20 -2.18 4.38
C ASN A 403 -7.86 -0.68 4.45
N SER A 404 -7.71 -0.02 3.30
CA SER A 404 -7.18 1.36 3.21
C SER A 404 -8.15 2.35 2.55
N GLY A 405 -9.24 1.85 1.94
CA GLY A 405 -10.31 2.67 1.39
C GLY A 405 -10.20 2.99 -0.10
N LEU A 406 -11.12 3.83 -0.59
CA LEU A 406 -11.33 4.06 -2.02
C LEU A 406 -10.11 4.68 -2.72
N ARG A 407 -9.44 5.62 -2.05
CA ARG A 407 -8.30 6.37 -2.63
C ARG A 407 -7.14 5.44 -2.99
N ASP A 408 -6.85 4.48 -2.13
CA ASP A 408 -5.72 3.57 -2.31
C ASP A 408 -6.06 2.40 -3.25
N SER A 409 -7.34 2.11 -3.46
CA SER A 409 -7.79 1.11 -4.44
C SER A 409 -7.83 1.62 -5.89
N LEU A 410 -7.87 2.96 -6.08
CA LEU A 410 -7.97 3.60 -7.39
C LEU A 410 -6.86 3.19 -8.38
N PRO A 411 -5.58 3.07 -7.98
CA PRO A 411 -4.51 2.72 -8.91
C PRO A 411 -4.67 1.35 -9.58
N TYR A 412 -5.31 0.37 -8.92
CA TYR A 412 -5.61 -0.93 -9.54
C TYR A 412 -6.72 -0.81 -10.59
N LEU A 413 -7.70 0.07 -10.36
CA LEU A 413 -8.72 0.38 -11.35
C LEU A 413 -8.11 1.08 -12.57
N ASP A 414 -7.12 1.96 -12.37
CA ASP A 414 -6.35 2.55 -13.48
C ASP A 414 -5.60 1.49 -14.30
N LEU A 415 -5.00 0.48 -13.65
CA LEU A 415 -4.41 -0.67 -14.35
C LEU A 415 -5.46 -1.46 -15.13
N MET A 416 -6.61 -1.76 -14.54
CA MET A 416 -7.69 -2.50 -15.22
C MET A 416 -8.19 -1.75 -16.46
N ILE A 417 -8.37 -0.42 -16.39
CA ILE A 417 -8.72 0.42 -17.54
C ILE A 417 -7.59 0.48 -18.57
N ALA A 418 -6.32 0.46 -18.15
CA ALA A 418 -5.20 0.40 -19.10
C ALA A 418 -5.14 -0.93 -19.86
N ILE A 419 -5.64 -2.01 -19.26
CA ILE A 419 -5.79 -3.32 -19.88
C ILE A 419 -6.99 -3.32 -20.83
N ASP A 420 -8.13 -2.75 -20.41
CA ASP A 420 -9.35 -2.61 -21.19
C ASP A 420 -9.83 -1.16 -21.29
N GLU A 421 -9.33 -0.44 -22.30
CA GLU A 421 -9.57 1.01 -22.44
C GLU A 421 -11.01 1.36 -22.82
N GLU A 422 -11.75 0.38 -23.34
CA GLU A 422 -13.13 0.51 -23.83
C GLU A 422 -14.17 0.01 -22.81
N ASP A 423 -13.74 -0.53 -21.66
CA ASP A 423 -14.66 -0.95 -20.61
C ASP A 423 -15.32 0.27 -19.94
N ALA A 424 -16.53 0.57 -20.41
CA ALA A 424 -17.35 1.66 -19.91
C ALA A 424 -17.75 1.49 -18.42
N GLY A 425 -17.86 0.25 -17.95
CA GLY A 425 -18.19 -0.05 -16.56
C GLY A 425 -17.07 0.37 -15.62
N LEU A 426 -15.83 0.01 -15.95
CA LEU A 426 -14.65 0.41 -15.18
C LEU A 426 -14.45 1.93 -15.17
N ARG A 427 -14.67 2.61 -16.30
CA ARG A 427 -14.60 4.08 -16.38
C ARG A 427 -15.68 4.77 -15.55
N LEU A 428 -16.92 4.27 -15.58
CA LEU A 428 -18.01 4.80 -14.76
C LEU A 428 -17.71 4.62 -13.27
N GLU A 429 -17.18 3.45 -12.88
CA GLU A 429 -16.74 3.19 -11.52
C GLU A 429 -15.64 4.18 -11.10
N ARG A 430 -14.63 4.38 -11.96
CA ARG A 430 -13.53 5.32 -11.69
C ARG A 430 -14.03 6.75 -11.53
N ALA A 431 -14.92 7.21 -12.41
CA ALA A 431 -15.52 8.53 -12.31
C ALA A 431 -16.25 8.73 -10.98
N THR A 432 -17.02 7.72 -10.56
CA THR A 432 -17.77 7.72 -9.30
C THR A 432 -16.85 7.75 -8.08
N ILE A 433 -15.77 6.96 -8.09
CA ILE A 433 -14.76 6.95 -7.02
C ILE A 433 -14.06 8.32 -6.96
N CYS A 434 -13.59 8.84 -8.11
CA CYS A 434 -12.91 10.12 -8.22
C CYS A 434 -13.78 11.27 -7.69
N LEU A 435 -15.07 11.29 -8.01
CA LEU A 435 -16.03 12.26 -7.47
C LEU A 435 -16.09 12.20 -5.94
N ARG A 436 -16.19 11.00 -5.35
CA ARG A 436 -16.27 10.79 -3.89
C ARG A 436 -15.01 11.22 -3.14
N ILE A 437 -13.83 11.04 -3.75
CA ILE A 437 -12.54 11.39 -3.13
C ILE A 437 -12.04 12.80 -3.51
N GLY A 438 -12.85 13.59 -4.24
CA GLY A 438 -12.56 14.97 -4.62
C GLY A 438 -11.65 15.16 -5.84
N ARG A 439 -11.37 14.11 -6.62
CA ARG A 439 -10.59 14.19 -7.88
C ARG A 439 -11.49 14.59 -9.05
N ARG A 440 -11.92 15.84 -9.07
CA ARG A 440 -12.93 16.34 -10.02
C ARG A 440 -12.49 16.27 -11.49
N ASP A 441 -11.23 16.59 -11.79
CA ASP A 441 -10.74 16.59 -13.17
C ASP A 441 -10.76 15.18 -13.81
N MET A 442 -10.34 14.16 -13.05
CA MET A 442 -10.41 12.77 -13.51
C MET A 442 -11.86 12.30 -13.68
N ALA A 443 -12.74 12.63 -12.73
CA ALA A 443 -14.16 12.29 -12.83
C ALA A 443 -14.81 12.94 -14.07
N ARG A 444 -14.50 14.21 -14.32
CA ARG A 444 -14.95 14.95 -15.51
C ARG A 444 -14.51 14.25 -16.80
N SER A 445 -13.22 13.92 -16.91
CA SER A 445 -12.67 13.27 -18.10
C SER A 445 -13.35 11.94 -18.42
N ASP A 446 -13.60 11.09 -17.41
CA ASP A 446 -14.30 9.82 -17.63
C ASP A 446 -15.78 10.01 -17.97
N PHE A 447 -16.48 10.95 -17.32
CA PHE A 447 -17.88 11.24 -17.68
C PHE A 447 -18.00 11.79 -19.11
N GLU A 448 -17.11 12.68 -19.52
CA GLU A 448 -17.06 13.19 -20.90
C GLU A 448 -16.83 12.05 -21.90
N TRP A 449 -15.86 11.17 -21.62
CA TRP A 449 -15.61 9.97 -22.44
C TRP A 449 -16.87 9.11 -22.56
N LEU A 450 -17.57 8.83 -21.44
CA LEU A 450 -18.79 8.01 -21.45
C LEU A 450 -19.93 8.64 -22.25
N LEU A 451 -20.08 9.97 -22.18
CA LEU A 451 -21.10 10.71 -22.95
C LEU A 451 -20.78 10.77 -24.44
N GLU A 452 -19.49 10.75 -24.80
CA GLU A 452 -19.03 10.72 -26.18
C GLU A 452 -19.25 9.33 -26.80
N ARG A 453 -18.89 8.25 -26.09
CA ARG A 453 -18.97 6.87 -26.61
C ARG A 453 -20.38 6.28 -26.55
N ARG A 454 -21.24 6.78 -25.65
CA ARG A 454 -22.63 6.33 -25.46
C ARG A 454 -22.79 4.79 -25.40
N PRO A 455 -22.06 4.11 -24.49
CA PRO A 455 -22.14 2.66 -24.33
C PRO A 455 -23.57 2.23 -23.95
N GLU A 456 -23.99 1.08 -24.47
CA GLU A 456 -25.31 0.51 -24.17
C GLU A 456 -25.47 0.19 -22.67
N GLY A 457 -26.69 0.33 -22.16
CA GLY A 457 -27.03 0.01 -20.76
C GLY A 457 -26.71 1.10 -19.72
N LEU A 458 -26.00 2.17 -20.08
CA LEU A 458 -25.74 3.29 -19.16
C LEU A 458 -26.82 4.38 -19.21
N GLN A 459 -27.19 4.91 -18.04
CA GLN A 459 -28.11 6.03 -17.92
C GLN A 459 -27.38 7.36 -18.15
N LEU A 460 -27.23 7.75 -19.41
CA LEU A 460 -26.47 8.94 -19.82
C LEU A 460 -26.97 10.25 -19.19
N ASP A 461 -28.27 10.37 -18.87
CA ASP A 461 -28.81 11.56 -18.21
C ASP A 461 -28.27 11.73 -16.79
N ARG A 462 -28.15 10.65 -16.02
CA ARG A 462 -27.50 10.69 -14.69
C ARG A 462 -26.03 11.09 -14.78
N ILE A 463 -25.34 10.66 -15.83
CA ILE A 463 -23.94 11.04 -16.08
C ILE A 463 -23.84 12.54 -16.40
N ARG A 464 -24.77 13.10 -17.19
CA ARG A 464 -24.83 14.56 -17.44
C ARG A 464 -25.10 15.35 -16.18
N GLU A 465 -26.02 14.88 -15.33
CA GLU A 465 -26.31 15.52 -14.04
C GLU A 465 -25.08 15.51 -13.12
N ALA A 466 -24.42 14.36 -13.00
CA ALA A 466 -23.18 14.24 -12.23
C ALA A 466 -22.10 15.20 -12.76
N LEU A 467 -21.90 15.26 -14.08
CA LEU A 467 -20.94 16.17 -14.72
C LEU A 467 -21.25 17.65 -14.46
N ARG A 468 -22.52 18.05 -14.41
CA ARG A 468 -22.93 19.44 -14.08
C ARG A 468 -22.67 19.80 -12.61
N SER A 469 -22.57 18.82 -11.72
CA SER A 469 -22.32 19.02 -10.29
C SER A 469 -20.85 19.07 -9.88
N LEU A 470 -19.93 18.79 -10.81
CA LEU A 470 -18.47 18.86 -10.65
C LEU A 470 -17.95 20.29 -10.76
#